data_AF-A0A7J6J465-F1
#
_entry.id   AF-A0A7J6J465-F1
#
_cell.length_a   1.000
_cell.length_b   1.000
_cell.length_c   1.000
_cell.angle_alpha   90.00
_cell.angle_beta   90.00
_cell.angle_gamma   90.00
#
_symmetry.space_group_name_H-M   'P 1'
#
loop_
_entity.id
_entity.type
_entity.pdbx_description
1 polymer ?
#
loop_
_entity_poly.entity_id
_entity_poly.type
_entity_poly.pdbx_seq_one_letter_code
_entity_poly.pdbx_strand_id
1 'polypeptide(L)'
;MWKKFKNSPKPPARMPSGDVIPLHHFDDNSILRRIVVNFMLKFDDVLDPGKLRQALERLVTREDGWRKLTGRLRLNKKKRET
;
A
#
# COMPACT_ATOMS: atom_id res chain seq x y z
N MET A 1 -4.38 28.83 -21.95
CA MET A 1 -2.94 28.60 -21.71
C MET A 1 -2.78 27.77 -20.43
N TRP A 2 -2.93 26.43 -20.47
CA TRP A 2 -3.07 25.56 -19.27
C TRP A 2 -1.99 24.46 -19.11
N LYS A 3 -0.82 24.64 -19.74
CA LYS A 3 0.26 23.62 -19.78
C LYS A 3 1.21 23.60 -18.57
N LYS A 4 0.79 23.93 -17.34
CA LYS A 4 1.73 24.09 -16.20
C LYS A 4 1.55 23.18 -14.98
N PHE A 5 0.70 22.16 -15.02
CA PHE A 5 0.59 21.22 -13.88
C PHE A 5 0.65 19.75 -14.33
N LYS A 6 1.76 19.34 -14.96
CA LYS A 6 2.15 17.92 -15.07
C LYS A 6 3.24 17.59 -14.05
N ASN A 7 3.00 17.87 -12.77
CA ASN A 7 3.83 17.31 -11.72
C ASN A 7 3.32 15.90 -11.42
N SER A 8 3.83 14.91 -12.15
CA SER A 8 3.66 13.51 -11.74
C SER A 8 4.40 13.31 -10.41
N PRO A 9 3.77 12.70 -9.39
CA PRO A 9 4.43 12.40 -8.14
C PRO A 9 5.72 11.62 -8.41
N LYS A 10 6.83 12.06 -7.79
CA LYS A 10 8.07 11.27 -7.83
C LYS A 10 7.80 9.94 -7.11
N PRO A 11 8.15 8.79 -7.69
CA PRO A 11 7.98 7.52 -7.01
C PRO A 11 8.76 7.52 -5.68
N PRO A 12 8.26 6.85 -4.62
CA PRO A 12 8.94 6.77 -3.33
C PRO A 12 10.38 6.27 -3.52
N ALA A 13 11.34 6.82 -2.76
CA ALA A 13 12.72 6.35 -2.79
C ALA A 13 12.79 4.85 -2.48
N ARG A 14 13.68 4.12 -3.17
CA ARG A 14 13.98 2.74 -2.76
C ARG A 14 14.87 2.82 -1.53
N MET A 15 14.46 2.17 -0.44
CA MET A 15 15.35 1.98 0.69
C MET A 15 16.28 0.79 0.38
N PRO A 16 17.60 0.95 0.50
CA PRO A 16 18.56 -0.12 0.19
C PRO A 16 18.34 -1.41 0.98
N SER A 17 17.79 -1.32 2.20
CA SER A 17 17.50 -2.45 3.09
C SER A 17 16.10 -3.05 2.91
N GLY A 18 15.27 -2.48 2.03
CA GLY A 18 13.89 -2.92 1.87
C GLY A 18 13.73 -3.96 0.76
N ASP A 19 12.99 -5.03 1.05
CA ASP A 19 12.61 -6.02 0.04
C ASP A 19 11.63 -5.43 -0.99
N VAL A 20 11.80 -5.82 -2.26
CA VAL A 20 10.84 -5.49 -3.32
C VAL A 20 9.91 -6.66 -3.55
N ILE A 21 8.65 -6.49 -3.20
CA ILE A 21 7.61 -7.47 -3.45
C ILE A 21 6.91 -7.14 -4.78
N PRO A 22 6.93 -8.03 -5.79
CA PRO A 22 6.23 -7.80 -7.05
C PRO A 22 4.71 -7.69 -6.82
N LEU A 23 4.09 -6.70 -7.46
CA LEU A 23 2.64 -6.59 -7.50
C LEU A 23 2.05 -7.72 -8.36
N HIS A 24 0.92 -8.29 -7.93
CA HIS A 24 0.24 -9.33 -8.71
C HIS A 24 -0.31 -8.75 -10.01
N HIS A 25 -0.38 -9.55 -11.08
CA HIS A 25 -0.80 -9.08 -12.40
C HIS A 25 -2.21 -8.46 -12.37
N PHE A 26 -3.17 -9.08 -11.66
CA PHE A 26 -4.53 -8.57 -11.55
C PHE A 26 -4.66 -7.27 -10.74
N ASP A 27 -3.71 -6.99 -9.84
CA ASP A 27 -3.72 -5.77 -9.04
C ASP A 27 -3.20 -4.57 -9.85
N ASP A 28 -2.46 -4.80 -10.93
CA ASP A 28 -1.83 -3.73 -11.73
C ASP A 28 -2.74 -3.17 -12.84
N ASN A 29 -3.90 -2.63 -12.45
CA ASN A 29 -4.85 -2.02 -13.39
C ASN A 29 -5.13 -0.54 -13.07
N SER A 30 -5.59 0.20 -14.08
CA SER A 30 -5.81 1.65 -14.01
C SER A 30 -6.89 2.04 -13.00
N ILE A 31 -7.83 1.15 -12.71
CA ILE A 31 -8.93 1.37 -11.77
C ILE A 31 -8.38 1.31 -10.33
N LEU A 32 -7.72 0.20 -9.96
CA LEU A 32 -7.21 0.00 -8.60
C LEU A 32 -6.13 1.03 -8.21
N ARG A 33 -5.35 1.52 -9.18
CA ARG A 33 -4.37 2.61 -8.96
C ARG A 33 -5.00 3.94 -8.53
N ARG A 34 -6.32 4.12 -8.71
CA ARG A 34 -7.04 5.38 -8.45
C ARG A 34 -8.09 5.24 -7.35
N ILE A 35 -8.16 4.09 -6.68
CA ILE A 35 -9.13 3.82 -5.61
C ILE A 35 -8.42 3.84 -4.26
N VAL A 36 -9.10 4.43 -3.28
CA VAL A 36 -8.83 4.21 -1.86
C VAL A 36 -10.09 3.60 -1.28
N VAL A 37 -9.98 2.38 -0.76
CA VAL A 37 -11.09 1.71 -0.07
C VAL A 37 -11.10 2.19 1.37
N ASN A 38 -12.18 2.85 1.76
CA ASN A 38 -12.44 3.22 3.14
C ASN A 38 -13.56 2.33 3.67
N PHE A 39 -13.34 1.71 4.83
CA PHE A 39 -14.38 0.98 5.55
C PHE A 39 -14.41 1.47 7.00
N MET A 40 -15.60 1.42 7.60
CA MET A 40 -15.83 1.84 8.99
C MET A 40 -16.54 0.69 9.71
N LEU A 41 -16.07 0.39 10.92
CA LEU A 41 -16.68 -0.60 11.79
C LEU A 41 -17.15 0.11 13.06
N LYS A 42 -18.38 -0.18 13.50
CA LYS A 42 -18.93 0.26 14.77
C LYS A 42 -18.85 -0.91 15.76
N PHE A 43 -18.34 -0.62 16.94
CA PHE A 43 -18.33 -1.55 18.07
C PHE A 43 -19.20 -0.94 19.18
N ASP A 44 -20.06 -1.75 19.78
CA ASP A 44 -20.90 -1.30 20.90
C ASP A 44 -20.09 -1.17 22.19
N ASP A 45 -19.03 -1.97 22.33
CA ASP A 45 -18.12 -1.94 23.47
C ASP A 45 -16.88 -1.07 23.22
N VAL A 46 -16.28 -0.57 24.31
CA VAL A 46 -15.03 0.19 24.27
C VAL A 46 -13.88 -0.73 23.85
N LEU A 47 -13.18 -0.36 22.79
CA LEU A 47 -11.98 -1.07 22.34
C LEU A 47 -10.76 -0.71 23.19
N ASP A 48 -9.93 -1.73 23.46
CA ASP A 48 -8.64 -1.57 24.12
C ASP A 48 -7.56 -1.12 23.10
N PRO A 49 -6.98 0.09 23.24
CA PRO A 49 -5.98 0.58 22.28
C PRO A 49 -4.69 -0.24 22.25
N GLY A 50 -4.32 -0.84 23.38
CA GLY A 50 -3.15 -1.70 23.50
C GLY A 50 -3.33 -3.00 22.72
N LYS A 51 -4.50 -3.63 22.82
CA LYS A 51 -4.86 -4.82 22.04
C LYS A 51 -4.90 -4.53 20.54
N LEU A 52 -5.47 -3.40 20.13
CA LEU A 52 -5.51 -2.99 18.72
C LEU A 52 -4.11 -2.82 18.13
N ARG A 53 -3.21 -2.13 18.84
CA ARG A 53 -1.82 -1.95 18.42
C ARG A 53 -1.09 -3.29 18.29
N GLN A 54 -1.17 -4.14 19.32
CA GLN A 54 -0.49 -5.44 19.32
C GLN A 54 -1.03 -6.37 18.22
N ALA A 55 -2.34 -6.35 17.97
CA ALA A 55 -2.93 -7.12 16.88
C ALA A 55 -2.41 -6.66 15.51
N LEU A 56 -2.28 -5.35 15.30
CA LEU A 56 -1.71 -4.80 14.06
C LEU A 56 -0.22 -5.14 13.91
N GLU A 57 0.59 -4.97 14.96
CA GLU A 57 2.01 -5.34 14.98
C GLU A 57 2.22 -6.82 14.64
N ARG A 58 1.40 -7.70 15.24
CA ARG A 58 1.41 -9.13 14.91
C ARG A 58 1.02 -9.35 13.46
N LEU A 59 -0.06 -8.74 12.96
CA LEU A 59 -0.52 -8.92 11.58
C LEU A 59 0.57 -8.57 10.56
N VAL A 60 1.22 -7.42 10.72
CA VAL A 60 2.19 -6.94 9.72
C VAL A 60 3.52 -7.68 9.73
N THR A 61 3.81 -8.43 10.80
CA THR A 61 5.03 -9.24 10.93
C THR A 61 4.86 -10.68 10.43
N ARG A 62 3.62 -11.12 10.16
CA ARG A 62 3.36 -12.47 9.65
C ARG A 62 3.97 -12.69 8.26
N GLU A 63 4.40 -13.91 8.00
CA GLU A 63 5.07 -14.31 6.76
C GLU A 63 4.10 -14.73 5.64
N ASP A 64 2.81 -14.90 5.95
CA ASP A 64 1.74 -15.29 5.02
C ASP A 64 1.21 -14.13 4.14
N GLY A 65 2.08 -13.16 3.82
CA GLY A 65 1.79 -12.12 2.82
C GLY A 65 1.29 -10.77 3.36
N TRP A 66 1.01 -10.66 4.66
CA TRP A 66 0.57 -9.40 5.29
C TRP A 66 1.66 -8.34 5.37
N ARG A 67 2.94 -8.73 5.28
CA ARG A 67 4.09 -7.80 5.23
C ARG A 67 3.97 -6.74 4.12
N LYS A 68 3.17 -6.98 3.08
CA LYS A 68 2.91 -5.99 2.00
C LYS A 68 2.18 -4.74 2.50
N LEU A 69 1.38 -4.84 3.57
CA LEU A 69 0.57 -3.73 4.10
C LEU A 69 1.41 -2.57 4.66
N THR A 70 2.62 -2.85 5.14
CA THR A 70 3.53 -1.80 5.66
C THR A 70 4.38 -1.16 4.57
N GLY A 71 4.32 -1.72 3.34
CA GLY A 71 5.08 -1.25 2.20
C GLY A 71 4.59 0.09 1.63
N ARG A 72 5.22 0.49 0.53
CA ARG A 72 4.81 1.63 -0.28
C ARG A 72 4.64 1.16 -1.72
N LEU A 73 3.48 1.41 -2.30
CA LEU A 73 3.27 1.17 -3.72
C LEU A 73 4.16 2.10 -4.53
N ARG A 74 4.79 1.55 -5.57
CA ARG A 74 5.68 2.28 -6.47
C ARG A 74 5.37 1.92 -7.91
N LEU A 75 5.07 2.93 -8.71
CA LEU A 75 4.96 2.77 -10.16
C LEU A 75 6.36 2.73 -10.79
N ASN A 76 6.62 1.69 -11.57
CA ASN A 76 7.88 1.56 -12.31
C ASN A 76 7.86 2.40 -13.59
N LYS A 77 9.03 2.89 -14.03
CA LYS A 77 9.16 3.68 -15.28
C LYS A 77 8.89 2.86 -16.54
N LYS A 78 9.17 1.56 -16.50
CA LYS A 78 8.88 0.60 -17.58
C LYS A 78 7.74 -0.31 -17.14
N LYS A 79 6.81 -0.61 -18.06
CA LYS A 79 5.86 -1.72 -17.85
C LYS A 79 6.66 -3.01 -17.78
N ARG A 80 6.21 -3.96 -16.96
CA ARG A 80 6.73 -5.31 -16.95
C ARG A 80 6.36 -5.94 -18.29
N GLU A 81 7.35 -6.31 -19.09
CA GLU A 81 7.14 -7.18 -20.26
C GLU A 81 6.66 -8.52 -19.71
N THR A 82 5.49 -8.96 -20.18
CA THR A 82 4.86 -10.24 -19.80
C THR A 82 5.39 -11.35 -20.66
#